data_AF-A0A0H5Q7C8-F1
#
_entry.id   AF-A0A0H5Q7C8-F1
#
_cell.length_a   1.000
_cell.length_b   1.000
_cell.length_c   1.000
_cell.angle_alpha   90.00
_cell.angle_beta   90.00
_cell.angle_gamma   90.00
#
_symmetry.space_group_name_H-M   'P 1'
#
loop_
_entity.id
_entity.type
_entity.pdbx_description
1 polymer ?
#
loop_
_entity_poly.entity_id
_entity_poly.type
_entity_poly.pdbx_seq_one_letter_code
_entity_poly.pdbx_strand_id
1 'polypeptide(L)' 'MNVSLTVYKSGPSHKLSVVARPGVAAVLGEYILIEGVALPGLGESPTAVECLHAAYNLIAAEVQHRLRE' A
#
# COMPACT_ATOMS: atom_id res chain seq x y z
N MET A 1 0.42 -14.05 -2.36
CA MET A 1 0.69 -12.62 -2.63
C MET A 1 1.85 -12.21 -1.75
N ASN A 2 2.97 -11.78 -2.32
CA ASN A 2 4.12 -11.32 -1.53
C ASN A 2 4.01 -9.80 -1.38
N VAL A 3 3.89 -9.30 -0.15
CA VAL A 3 3.79 -7.87 0.14
C VAL A 3 4.85 -7.50 1.15
N SER A 4 5.72 -6.56 0.78
CA SER A 4 6.60 -5.86 1.70
C SER A 4 6.01 -4.48 1.95
N LEU A 5 5.84 -4.13 3.22
CA LEU A 5 5.20 -2.89 3.64
C LEU A 5 6.03 -2.22 4.73
N THR A 6 6.27 -0.92 4.55
CA THR A 6 6.90 -0.05 5.52
C THR A 6 6.01 1.16 5.74
N VAL A 7 5.58 1.36 6.98
CA VAL A 7 4.89 2.59 7.40
C VAL A 7 5.83 3.39 8.27
N TYR A 8 5.95 4.68 7.96
CA TYR A 8 6.85 5.59 8.67
C TYR A 8 6.19 6.94 8.86
N LYS A 9 6.59 7.64 9.93
CA LYS A 9 6.12 9.00 10.21
C LYS A 9 6.92 10.00 9.38
N SER A 10 6.24 10.96 8.76
CA SER A 10 6.83 12.04 7.96
C SER A 10 6.15 13.36 8.34
N GLY A 11 6.69 14.06 9.34
CA GLY A 11 6.08 15.26 9.90
C GLY A 11 4.77 14.93 10.62
N PRO A 12 3.65 15.62 10.31
CA PRO A 12 2.35 15.34 10.92
C PRO A 12 1.62 14.12 10.31
N SER A 13 2.16 13.51 9.25
CA SER A 13 1.48 12.43 8.51
C SER A 13 2.20 11.09 8.63
N HIS A 14 1.45 10.00 8.48
CA HIS A 14 2.00 8.66 8.23
C HIS A 14 2.08 8.41 6.73
N LYS A 15 3.23 7.93 6.28
CA LYS A 15 3.49 7.57 4.88
C LYS A 15 3.69 6.06 4.76
N LEU A 16 3.33 5.57 3.58
CA LEU A 16 3.39 4.18 3.19
C LEU A 16 4.41 3.99 2.07
N SER A 17 5.24 2.97 2.20
CA SER A 17 5.96 2.35 1.09
C SER A 17 5.56 0.88 0.99
N VAL A 18 5.10 0.45 -0.18
CA VAL A 18 4.67 -0.91 -0.46
C VAL A 18 5.31 -1.41 -1.74
N VAL A 19 5.80 -2.64 -1.66
CA VAL A 19 6.09 -3.48 -2.82
C VAL A 19 5.18 -4.70 -2.73
N ALA A 20 4.20 -4.79 -3.62
CA ALA A 20 3.28 -5.91 -3.69
C ALA A 20 3.45 -6.68 -5.00
N ARG A 21 3.43 -8.02 -4.91
CA ARG A 21 3.31 -8.94 -6.04
C ARG A 21 1.97 -9.68 -5.96
N PRO A 22 0.91 -9.11 -6.56
CA PRO A 22 -0.36 -9.81 -6.75
C PRO A 22 -0.17 -11.11 -7.52
N GLY A 23 -0.98 -12.14 -7.21
CA GLY A 23 -0.92 -13.42 -7.95
C GLY A 23 -1.23 -13.26 -9.45
N VAL A 24 -2.06 -12.26 -9.80
CA VAL A 24 -2.38 -11.91 -11.19
C VAL A 24 -1.18 -11.22 -11.88
N ALA A 25 -0.47 -10.35 -11.17
CA ALA A 25 0.72 -9.65 -11.67
C ALA A 25 1.98 -10.56 -11.75
N ALA A 26 2.00 -11.64 -10.96
CA ALA A 26 3.07 -12.64 -10.97
C ALA A 26 3.19 -13.37 -12.31
N VAL A 27 2.14 -13.39 -13.14
CA VAL A 27 2.16 -13.95 -14.50
C VAL A 27 2.87 -13.02 -15.49
N LEU A 28 2.92 -11.72 -15.21
CA LEU A 28 3.51 -10.67 -16.07
C LEU A 28 4.86 -10.14 -15.54
N GLY A 29 5.34 -10.61 -14.39
CA GLY A 29 6.53 -10.06 -13.73
C GLY A 29 6.32 -8.66 -13.12
N GLU A 30 5.07 -8.19 -13.08
CA GLU A 30 4.73 -6.87 -12.60
C GLU A 30 4.66 -6.83 -11.07
N TYR A 31 5.19 -5.77 -10.49
CA TYR A 31 5.02 -5.43 -9.10
C TYR A 31 4.29 -4.09 -8.98
N ILE A 32 3.46 -3.99 -7.95
CA ILE A 32 2.87 -2.72 -7.54
C ILE A 32 3.85 -2.06 -6.59
N LEU A 33 4.33 -0.89 -7.00
CA LEU A 33 5.14 0.01 -6.17
C LEU A 33 4.28 1.21 -5.79
N ILE A 34 4.05 1.38 -4.50
CA ILE A 34 3.39 2.55 -3.93
C ILE A 34 4.39 3.17 -2.97
N GLU A 35 4.87 4.38 -3.25
CA GLU A 35 5.92 5.01 -2.47
C GLU A 35 5.54 6.42 -2.02
N GLY A 36 5.77 6.72 -0.73
CA GLY A 36 5.59 8.06 -0.17
C GLY A 36 4.14 8.52 -0.06
N VAL A 37 3.18 7.63 -0.31
CA VAL A 37 1.75 7.93 -0.25
C VAL A 37 1.36 8.17 1.20
N ALA A 38 0.70 9.30 1.45
CA ALA A 38 0.11 9.58 2.74
C ALA A 38 -1.07 8.63 2.96
N LEU A 39 -1.20 8.10 4.19
CA LEU A 39 -2.34 7.27 4.57
C LEU A 39 -3.42 8.17 5.19
N PRO A 40 -4.43 8.63 4.42
CA PRO A 40 -5.48 9.46 4.97
C PRO A 40 -6.30 8.67 6.00
N GLY A 41 -6.70 9.34 7.08
CA GLY A 41 -7.54 8.73 8.12
C GLY A 41 -6.79 7.96 9.20
N LEU A 42 -5.46 7.87 9.16
CA LEU A 42 -4.68 7.39 10.31
C LEU A 42 -4.50 8.49 11.35
N GLY A 43 -4.76 8.16 12.61
CA GLY A 43 -4.48 9.05 13.76
C GLY A 43 -2.98 9.28 14.00
N GLU A 44 -2.63 10.02 15.05
CA GLU A 44 -1.23 10.33 15.39
C GLU A 44 -0.41 9.11 15.86
N SER A 45 -1.08 8.06 16.35
CA SER A 45 -0.47 6.79 16.77
C SER A 45 -1.36 5.64 16.31
N PRO A 46 -1.33 5.32 15.00
CA PRO A 46 -2.13 4.24 14.46
C PRO A 46 -1.59 2.89 14.94
N THR A 47 -2.50 1.96 15.19
CA THR A 47 -2.16 0.56 15.45
C THR A 47 -1.61 -0.09 14.18
N ALA A 48 -0.86 -1.18 14.36
CA ALA A 48 -0.36 -1.96 13.23
C ALA A 48 -1.49 -2.45 12.31
N VAL A 49 -2.66 -2.76 12.88
CA VAL A 49 -3.84 -3.22 12.12
C VAL A 49 -4.41 -2.09 11.24
N GLU A 50 -4.51 -0.87 11.76
CA GLU A 50 -4.98 0.29 10.98
C GLU A 50 -4.02 0.60 9.82
N CYS A 51 -2.71 0.56 10.08
CA CYS A 51 -1.68 0.72 9.06
C CYS A 51 -1.78 -0.33 7.95
N LEU A 52 -1.94 -1.60 8.33
CA LEU A 52 -2.12 -2.70 7.37
C LEU A 52 -3.41 -2.51 6.57
N HIS A 53 -4.53 -2.22 7.23
CA HIS A 53 -5.81 -2.05 6.56
C HIS A 53 -5.78 -0.91 5.53
N ALA A 54 -5.25 0.26 5.90
CA ALA A 54 -5.10 1.40 4.99
C ALA A 54 -4.24 1.06 3.77
N ALA A 55 -3.14 0.33 3.97
CA ALA A 55 -2.27 -0.06 2.88
C ALA A 55 -2.87 -1.09 1.93
N TYR A 56 -3.57 -2.10 2.45
CA TYR A 56 -4.25 -3.08 1.60
C TYR A 56 -5.36 -2.44 0.76
N ASN A 57 -6.06 -1.43 1.28
CA ASN A 57 -7.05 -0.67 0.52
C ASN A 57 -6.41 0.11 -0.65
N LEU A 58 -5.23 0.71 -0.44
CA LEU A 58 -4.49 1.37 -1.52
C LEU A 58 -4.01 0.39 -2.59
N ILE A 59 -3.48 -0.77 -2.17
CA ILE A 59 -3.08 -1.83 -3.11
C ILE A 59 -4.29 -2.29 -3.93
N ALA A 60 -5.44 -2.51 -3.30
CA ALA A 60 -6.66 -2.93 -4.01
C ALA A 60 -7.12 -1.89 -5.04
N ALA A 61 -7.09 -0.60 -4.68
CA ALA A 61 -7.42 0.48 -5.61
C ALA A 61 -6.48 0.52 -6.82
N GLU A 62 -5.18 0.38 -6.59
CA GLU A 62 -4.16 0.36 -7.65
C GLU A 62 -4.29 -0.88 -8.56
N VAL A 63 -4.54 -2.06 -7.99
CA VAL A 63 -4.84 -3.28 -8.76
C VAL A 63 -6.07 -3.04 -9.66
N GLN A 64 -7.12 -2.45 -9.10
CA GLN A 64 -8.34 -2.20 -9.86
C GLN A 64 -8.15 -1.16 -10.96
N HIS A 65 -7.32 -0.14 -10.72
CA HIS A 65 -6.97 0.85 -11.73
C HIS A 65 -6.29 0.20 -12.94
N ARG A 66 -5.25 -0.62 -12.71
CA ARG A 66 -4.50 -1.31 -13.77
C ARG A 66 -5.31 -2.35 -14.53
N LEU A 67 -6.29 -2.99 -13.90
CA LEU A 67 -7.19 -3.93 -14.59
C LEU A 67 -8.15 -3.25 -15.58
N ARG A 68 -8.30 -1.92 -15.50
CA ARG A 68 -9.16 -1.15 -16.40
C ARG A 68 -8.39 -0.49 -17.55
N GLU A 69 -7.06 -0.51 -17.51
CA GLU A 69 -6.17 -0.09 -18.60
C GLU A 69 -5.98 -1.22 -19.61
#